data_AF-A0A1A9VVM8-F1
#
_entry.id   AF-A0A1A9VVM8-F1
#
_cell.length_a   1.000
_cell.length_b   1.000
_cell.length_c   1.000
_cell.angle_alpha   90.00
_cell.angle_beta   90.00
_cell.angle_gamma   90.00
#
_symmetry.space_group_name_H-M   'P 1'
#
loop_
_entity.id
_entity.type
_entity.pdbx_description
1 polymer ?
#
loop_
_entity_poly.entity_id
_entity_poly.type
_entity_poly.pdbx_seq_one_letter_code
_entity_poly.pdbx_strand_id
1 'polypeptide(L)'
;MIRLHREDVVPRYVNGRWVWNEENETFKFNSRNEAKKEFVVTGGYKFLASLNQLEELVFRQDYQRSAKSFDADVVTTRDVVNLVTFLAPDEMMNKNFLQLINSFTVRLFLKALILYFNYFLKVVEFILIRRDEKTSSLSSNESAQIQLILSSHLTQYRLLVARAYSVIIMGERDVKKFHHIQPFTKISMTRKDRTLHEQFLAFCTQFIWIIMHRRAYDIIDMEMNRLFRSEHFKLTRNEQIRFTGTEARMLYGKNYRRRDYRNQSSPLIQEISNVEKHNLPILWLGKRKYRGTDLRIKVLELEFVVNTAHSSLISASHGILGHPRHLYNTLLEPDWEAIRFSNFSKNYDPYYIVTQPSLKIPDLNEEEIRKLSKTYDSYYTLATYTEFWSDEEINKWMRRSRTEGAVIDIWTKCRIDIAEKSLGSSVTEMMQSKNILHLTSTLRQFKRFVHAMLYDDIVTIVNIRTLKS
;
A
#
# COMPACT_ATOMS: atom_id res chain seq x y z
N MET A 1 -23.56 -24.91 28.28
CA MET A 1 -22.56 -24.70 27.22
C MET A 1 -21.36 -25.57 27.57
N ILE A 2 -21.16 -26.69 26.88
CA ILE A 2 -20.14 -27.70 27.22
C ILE A 2 -18.79 -27.17 26.73
N ARG A 3 -17.82 -26.98 27.63
CA ARG A 3 -16.42 -26.66 27.26
C ARG A 3 -15.85 -27.84 26.49
N LEU A 4 -15.57 -27.64 25.20
CA LEU A 4 -14.95 -28.63 24.32
C LEU A 4 -13.42 -28.77 24.51
N HIS A 5 -12.79 -27.94 25.35
CA HIS A 5 -11.37 -28.04 25.69
C HIS A 5 -11.15 -27.93 27.20
N ARG A 6 -10.34 -28.85 27.76
CA ARG A 6 -10.00 -28.95 29.19
C ARG A 6 -8.67 -28.26 29.56
N GLU A 7 -7.94 -27.70 28.60
CA GLU A 7 -6.64 -27.06 28.84
C GLU A 7 -6.74 -25.53 28.66
N ASP A 8 -6.01 -24.79 29.50
CA ASP A 8 -5.92 -23.31 29.48
C ASP A 8 -5.08 -22.76 28.31
N VAL A 9 -4.76 -23.61 27.35
CA VAL A 9 -3.95 -23.28 26.17
C VAL A 9 -4.89 -22.84 25.05
N VAL A 10 -4.71 -21.61 24.56
CA VAL A 10 -5.38 -21.12 23.34
C VAL A 10 -5.22 -22.18 22.26
N PRO A 11 -6.29 -22.64 21.58
CA PRO A 11 -6.17 -23.69 20.57
C PRO A 11 -5.09 -23.28 19.56
N ARG A 12 -4.11 -24.17 19.35
CA ARG A 12 -3.05 -23.97 18.35
C ARG A 12 -3.74 -23.71 17.02
N TYR A 13 -3.76 -22.46 16.58
CA TYR A 13 -4.24 -22.09 15.26
C TYR A 13 -3.31 -22.73 14.23
N VAL A 14 -3.70 -23.89 13.70
CA VAL A 14 -2.85 -24.62 12.76
C VAL A 14 -2.97 -23.93 11.40
N ASN A 15 -2.11 -22.94 11.16
CA ASN A 15 -2.01 -22.27 9.87
C ASN A 15 -1.13 -23.14 8.96
N GLY A 16 -1.64 -23.53 7.80
CA GLY A 16 -1.02 -24.50 6.93
C GLY A 16 -1.73 -24.58 5.59
N ARG A 17 -1.15 -25.31 4.64
CA ARG A 17 -1.78 -25.57 3.35
C ARG A 17 -1.99 -27.06 3.17
N TRP A 18 -3.13 -27.44 2.63
CA TRP A 18 -3.34 -28.79 2.13
C TRP A 18 -2.51 -28.94 0.86
N VAL A 19 -1.56 -29.87 0.88
CA VAL A 19 -0.75 -30.24 -0.28
C VAL A 19 -1.15 -31.64 -0.69
N TRP A 20 -1.35 -31.82 -2.00
CA TRP A 20 -1.51 -33.15 -2.56
C TRP A 20 -0.19 -33.90 -2.46
N ASN A 21 -0.17 -35.01 -1.73
CA ASN A 21 0.97 -35.90 -1.68
C ASN A 21 0.76 -37.00 -2.74
N GLU A 22 1.54 -36.95 -3.83
CA GLU A 22 1.44 -37.90 -4.93
C GLU A 22 1.79 -39.34 -4.52
N GLU A 23 2.73 -39.53 -3.60
CA GLU A 23 3.19 -40.86 -3.17
C GLU A 23 2.11 -41.61 -2.37
N ASN A 24 1.33 -40.87 -1.57
CA ASN A 24 0.34 -41.44 -0.67
C ASN A 24 -1.11 -41.21 -1.13
N GLU A 25 -1.32 -40.63 -2.32
CA GLU A 25 -2.63 -40.23 -2.88
C GLU A 25 -3.56 -39.56 -1.85
N THR A 26 -2.99 -38.76 -0.96
CA THR A 26 -3.73 -38.16 0.17
C THR A 26 -3.40 -36.69 0.31
N PHE A 27 -4.40 -35.93 0.74
CA PHE A 27 -4.21 -34.55 1.16
C PHE A 27 -3.48 -34.55 2.52
N LYS A 28 -2.24 -34.05 2.53
CA LYS A 28 -1.50 -33.79 3.77
C LYS A 28 -1.65 -32.33 4.15
N PHE A 29 -2.09 -32.08 5.38
CA PHE A 29 -2.09 -30.73 5.94
C PHE A 29 -0.66 -30.38 6.37
N ASN A 30 -0.01 -29.53 5.58
CA ASN A 30 1.34 -29.10 5.86
C ASN A 30 1.27 -27.90 6.83
N SER A 31 1.38 -28.19 8.12
CA SER A 31 1.40 -27.20 9.20
C SER A 31 2.67 -26.35 9.11
N ARG A 32 2.55 -25.01 9.17
CA ARG A 32 3.70 -24.10 9.18
C ARG A 32 4.59 -24.20 10.43
N ASN A 33 4.27 -25.06 11.40
CA ASN A 33 5.02 -25.20 12.65
C ASN A 33 6.47 -25.68 12.45
N GLU A 34 6.75 -26.38 11.34
CA GLU A 34 8.09 -26.91 11.02
C GLU A 34 8.70 -26.26 9.76
N ALA A 35 8.14 -25.15 9.29
CA ALA A 35 8.64 -24.51 8.08
C ALA A 35 10.06 -23.97 8.30
N LYS A 36 11.02 -24.47 7.51
CA LYS A 36 12.35 -23.85 7.38
C LYS A 36 12.14 -22.37 7.06
N LYS A 37 12.91 -21.49 7.71
CA LYS A 37 12.83 -20.04 7.42
C LYS A 37 13.19 -19.81 5.96
N GLU A 38 12.18 -19.52 5.16
CA GLU A 38 12.36 -19.11 3.76
C GLU A 38 12.70 -17.62 3.74
N PHE A 39 13.62 -17.26 2.85
CA PHE A 39 14.07 -15.88 2.70
C PHE A 39 13.99 -15.43 1.25
N VAL A 40 13.56 -14.18 1.05
CA VAL A 40 13.74 -13.47 -0.20
C VAL A 40 14.98 -12.60 -0.08
N VAL A 41 15.96 -12.81 -0.95
CA VAL A 41 17.19 -12.02 -0.98
C VAL A 41 16.98 -10.78 -1.84
N THR A 42 17.11 -9.59 -1.24
CA THR A 42 16.90 -8.31 -1.92
C THR A 42 18.06 -7.37 -1.60
N GLY A 43 18.81 -6.95 -2.62
CA GLY A 43 19.96 -6.05 -2.42
C GLY A 43 21.01 -6.59 -1.43
N GLY A 44 21.14 -7.92 -1.32
CA GLY A 44 22.03 -8.58 -0.36
C GLY A 44 21.43 -8.84 1.03
N TYR A 45 20.23 -8.35 1.32
CA TYR A 45 19.53 -8.54 2.59
C TYR A 45 18.55 -9.72 2.53
N LYS A 46 18.47 -10.51 3.60
CA LYS A 46 17.57 -11.67 3.71
C LYS A 46 16.28 -11.29 4.41
N PHE A 47 15.23 -10.99 3.63
CA PHE A 47 13.89 -10.75 4.15
C PHE A 47 13.17 -12.07 4.40
N LEU A 48 12.42 -12.16 5.50
CA LEU A 48 11.57 -13.34 5.72
C LEU A 48 10.50 -13.44 4.61
N ALA A 49 10.37 -14.63 4.01
CA ALA A 49 9.34 -14.92 3.02
C ALA A 49 8.04 -15.41 3.69
N SER A 50 8.16 -16.11 4.81
CA SER A 50 7.06 -16.70 5.57
C SER A 50 7.16 -16.35 7.05
N LEU A 51 6.02 -16.36 7.75
CA LEU A 51 5.96 -16.26 9.21
C LEU A 51 5.57 -17.61 9.81
N ASN A 52 6.21 -17.98 10.91
CA ASN A 52 5.68 -19.04 11.76
C ASN A 52 4.50 -18.54 12.61
N GLN A 53 3.81 -19.44 13.31
CA GLN A 53 2.61 -19.08 14.09
C GLN A 53 2.92 -18.05 15.19
N LEU A 54 4.07 -18.16 15.86
CA LEU A 54 4.49 -17.26 16.92
C LEU A 54 4.74 -15.84 16.38
N GLU A 55 5.52 -15.73 15.31
CA GLU A 55 5.84 -14.48 14.62
C GLU A 55 4.58 -13.82 14.06
N GLU A 56 3.64 -14.62 13.55
CA GLU A 56 2.36 -14.13 13.07
C GLU A 56 1.51 -13.54 14.20
N LEU A 57 1.43 -14.20 15.36
CA LEU A 57 0.72 -13.69 16.53
C LEU A 57 1.34 -12.38 17.03
N VAL A 58 2.66 -12.36 17.19
CA VAL A 58 3.40 -11.15 17.59
C VAL A 58 3.13 -10.02 16.60
N PHE A 59 3.19 -10.28 15.29
CA PHE A 59 2.89 -9.26 14.29
C PHE A 59 1.47 -8.71 14.43
N ARG A 60 0.45 -9.58 14.48
CA ARG A 60 -0.96 -9.18 14.54
C ARG A 60 -1.30 -8.34 15.76
N GLN A 61 -0.66 -8.61 16.89
CA GLN A 61 -0.95 -7.91 18.15
C GLN A 61 -0.15 -6.62 18.32
N ASP A 62 1.14 -6.66 17.97
CA ASP A 62 2.06 -5.59 18.33
C ASP A 62 2.42 -4.64 17.20
N TYR A 63 2.36 -5.10 15.95
CA TYR A 63 2.92 -4.38 14.80
C TYR A 63 1.89 -4.12 13.70
N GLN A 64 0.83 -4.91 13.63
CA GLN A 64 -0.29 -4.65 12.74
C GLN A 64 -1.03 -3.40 13.23
N ARG A 65 -1.54 -2.63 12.27
CA ARG A 65 -2.35 -1.45 12.56
C ARG A 65 -3.59 -1.84 13.37
N SER A 66 -3.91 -1.02 14.37
CA SER A 66 -5.02 -1.24 15.29
C SER A 66 -6.35 -1.33 14.55
N ALA A 67 -7.21 -2.28 14.93
CA ALA A 67 -8.57 -2.39 14.41
C ALA A 67 -9.46 -1.18 14.73
N LYS A 68 -9.01 -0.26 15.61
CA LYS A 68 -9.72 0.98 15.96
C LYS A 68 -9.38 2.17 15.05
N SER A 69 -8.44 2.04 14.11
CA SER A 69 -8.13 3.13 13.18
C SER A 69 -9.29 3.37 12.21
N PHE A 70 -9.48 4.63 11.78
CA PHE A 70 -10.60 5.03 10.90
C PHE A 70 -10.60 4.31 9.53
N ASP A 71 -9.45 3.83 9.09
CA ASP A 71 -9.24 3.12 7.82
C ASP A 71 -8.91 1.63 8.04
N ALA A 72 -9.27 1.04 9.20
CA ALA A 72 -8.92 -0.35 9.57
C ALA A 72 -9.36 -1.40 8.54
N ASP A 73 -10.45 -1.11 7.83
CA ASP A 73 -11.09 -2.05 6.90
C ASP A 73 -10.41 -2.13 5.54
N VAL A 74 -9.44 -1.27 5.24
CA VAL A 74 -8.75 -1.22 3.94
C VAL A 74 -7.24 -1.35 4.11
N VAL A 75 -6.57 -1.92 3.11
CA VAL A 75 -5.11 -2.01 3.08
C VAL A 75 -4.51 -0.65 2.74
N THR A 76 -3.61 -0.15 3.59
CA THR A 76 -2.94 1.13 3.40
C THR A 76 -1.43 0.99 3.28
N THR A 77 -0.74 2.08 2.91
CA THR A 77 0.73 2.09 2.89
C THR A 77 1.35 1.84 4.26
N ARG A 78 0.64 2.16 5.35
CA ARG A 78 1.08 1.86 6.73
C ARG A 78 1.13 0.36 6.97
N ASP A 79 0.14 -0.40 6.49
CA ASP A 79 0.11 -1.86 6.64
C ASP A 79 1.31 -2.51 5.94
N VAL A 80 1.62 -2.07 4.72
CA VAL A 80 2.77 -2.57 3.94
C VAL A 80 4.09 -2.15 4.59
N VAL A 81 4.24 -0.90 5.03
CA VAL A 81 5.46 -0.47 5.73
C VAL A 81 5.67 -1.26 7.02
N ASN A 82 4.62 -1.49 7.82
CA ASN A 82 4.72 -2.31 9.02
C ASN A 82 5.14 -3.75 8.67
N LEU A 83 4.53 -4.35 7.64
CA LEU A 83 4.87 -5.71 7.22
C LEU A 83 6.32 -5.81 6.71
N VAL A 84 6.74 -4.96 5.77
CA VAL A 84 8.12 -4.98 5.24
C VAL A 84 9.12 -4.75 6.36
N THR A 85 8.82 -3.80 7.26
CA THR A 85 9.66 -3.54 8.43
C THR A 85 9.71 -4.78 9.29
N PHE A 86 8.61 -5.48 9.54
CA PHE A 86 8.59 -6.71 10.31
C PHE A 86 9.32 -7.88 9.63
N LEU A 87 9.39 -7.95 8.30
CA LEU A 87 10.09 -9.00 7.55
C LEU A 87 11.58 -8.72 7.35
N ALA A 88 12.01 -7.46 7.44
CA ALA A 88 13.39 -7.04 7.23
C ALA A 88 14.37 -7.65 8.25
N PRO A 89 15.63 -7.98 7.87
CA PRO A 89 16.61 -8.53 8.80
C PRO A 89 16.97 -7.54 9.92
N ASP A 90 17.42 -8.07 11.06
CA ASP A 90 17.69 -7.26 12.27
C ASP A 90 18.81 -6.24 12.05
N GLU A 91 19.77 -6.54 11.16
CA GLU A 91 20.84 -5.61 10.76
C GLU A 91 20.34 -4.30 10.11
N MET A 92 19.11 -4.29 9.60
CA MET A 92 18.46 -3.08 9.06
C MET A 92 17.76 -2.24 10.13
N MET A 93 17.46 -2.81 11.30
CA MET A 93 16.61 -2.20 12.33
C MET A 93 17.37 -1.23 13.24
N ASN A 94 17.95 -0.19 12.65
CA ASN A 94 18.58 0.90 13.40
C ASN A 94 17.69 2.15 13.44
N LYS A 95 17.87 2.99 14.47
CA LYS A 95 17.08 4.21 14.69
C LYS A 95 17.07 5.12 13.46
N ASN A 96 18.22 5.31 12.82
CA ASN A 96 18.36 6.21 11.69
C ASN A 96 17.51 5.73 10.50
N PHE A 97 17.56 4.43 10.20
CA PHE A 97 16.79 3.84 9.12
C PHE A 97 15.29 3.89 9.39
N LEU A 98 14.86 3.55 10.61
CA LEU A 98 13.44 3.63 11.00
C LEU A 98 12.91 5.07 10.93
N GLN A 99 13.69 6.05 11.39
CA GLN A 99 13.32 7.46 11.24
C GLN A 99 13.33 7.93 9.78
N LEU A 100 14.20 7.39 8.93
CA LEU A 100 14.23 7.70 7.50
C LEU A 100 12.96 7.21 6.82
N ILE A 101 12.59 5.92 6.98
CA ILE A 101 11.36 5.38 6.37
C ILE A 101 10.07 5.99 6.95
N ASN A 102 10.15 6.52 8.17
CA ASN A 102 9.07 7.27 8.79
C ASN A 102 9.08 8.78 8.45
N SER A 103 9.93 9.25 7.53
CA SER A 103 9.97 10.67 7.12
C SER A 103 8.90 10.97 6.06
N PHE A 104 8.37 12.20 6.07
CA PHE A 104 7.41 12.66 5.06
C PHE A 104 7.99 12.60 3.65
N THR A 105 9.25 12.98 3.49
CA THR A 105 9.94 12.91 2.19
C THR A 105 9.97 11.48 1.65
N VAL A 106 10.26 10.48 2.49
CA VAL A 106 10.23 9.08 2.06
C VAL A 106 8.80 8.60 1.78
N ARG A 107 7.78 9.01 2.55
CA ARG A 107 6.38 8.65 2.26
C ARG A 107 5.93 9.17 0.87
N LEU A 108 6.30 10.40 0.52
CA LEU A 108 6.05 10.95 -0.82
C LEU A 108 6.79 10.18 -1.91
N PHE A 109 8.05 9.81 -1.65
CA PHE A 109 8.83 8.99 -2.57
C PHE A 109 8.20 7.62 -2.81
N LEU A 110 7.79 6.92 -1.74
CA LEU A 110 7.11 5.62 -1.85
C LEU A 110 5.81 5.75 -2.65
N LYS A 111 5.03 6.83 -2.46
CA LYS A 111 3.84 7.09 -3.26
C LYS A 111 4.15 7.26 -4.75
N ALA A 112 5.16 8.07 -5.08
CA ALA A 112 5.59 8.23 -6.47
C ALA A 112 6.06 6.88 -7.07
N LEU A 113 6.77 6.07 -6.27
CA LEU A 113 7.27 4.77 -6.68
C LEU A 113 6.12 3.78 -6.96
N ILE A 114 5.08 3.77 -6.12
CA ILE A 114 3.86 2.97 -6.33
C ILE A 114 3.20 3.32 -7.67
N LEU A 115 2.97 4.61 -7.93
CA LEU A 115 2.35 5.06 -9.18
C LEU A 115 3.18 4.65 -10.40
N TYR A 116 4.51 4.84 -10.30
CA TYR A 116 5.43 4.44 -11.36
C TYR A 116 5.37 2.94 -11.64
N PHE A 117 5.52 2.09 -10.61
CA PHE A 117 5.55 0.64 -10.81
C PHE A 117 4.20 0.08 -11.24
N ASN A 118 3.09 0.65 -10.76
CA ASN A 118 1.76 0.28 -11.22
C ASN A 118 1.60 0.49 -12.74
N TYR A 119 2.11 1.61 -13.26
CA TYR A 119 2.06 1.88 -14.70
C TYR A 119 3.12 1.10 -15.48
N PHE A 120 4.36 1.02 -14.97
CA PHE A 120 5.47 0.31 -15.60
C PHE A 120 5.17 -1.17 -15.82
N LEU A 121 4.65 -1.87 -14.82
CA LEU A 121 4.34 -3.29 -14.96
C LEU A 121 3.26 -3.54 -16.01
N LYS A 122 2.23 -2.68 -16.10
CA LYS A 122 1.22 -2.74 -17.16
C LYS A 122 1.80 -2.52 -18.55
N VAL A 123 2.76 -1.60 -18.68
CA VAL A 123 3.45 -1.38 -19.97
C VAL A 123 4.36 -2.56 -20.32
N VAL A 124 5.04 -3.17 -19.34
CA VAL A 124 5.83 -4.39 -19.55
C VAL A 124 4.93 -5.53 -20.02
N GLU A 125 3.81 -5.76 -19.34
CA GLU A 125 2.81 -6.77 -19.72
C GLU A 125 2.29 -6.53 -21.14
N PHE A 126 1.93 -5.29 -21.48
CA PHE A 126 1.53 -4.92 -22.85
C PHE A 126 2.61 -5.26 -23.89
N ILE A 127 3.89 -4.99 -23.60
CA ILE A 127 5.00 -5.33 -24.49
C ILE A 127 5.13 -6.84 -24.65
N LEU A 128 5.02 -7.61 -23.57
CA LEU A 128 5.13 -9.07 -23.61
C LEU A 128 3.98 -9.70 -24.40
N ILE A 129 2.73 -9.28 -24.15
CA ILE A 129 1.56 -9.73 -24.93
C ILE A 129 1.76 -9.42 -26.42
N ARG A 130 2.16 -8.19 -26.75
CA ARG A 130 2.43 -7.78 -28.14
C ARG A 130 3.56 -8.57 -28.78
N ARG A 131 4.56 -8.99 -28.01
CA ARG A 131 5.67 -9.81 -28.50
C ARG A 131 5.17 -11.19 -28.90
N ASP A 132 4.35 -11.80 -28.05
CA ASP A 132 3.75 -13.12 -28.31
C ASP A 132 2.80 -13.08 -29.52
N GLU A 133 2.07 -11.97 -29.72
CA GLU A 133 1.22 -11.75 -30.90
C GLU A 133 2.02 -11.42 -32.18
N LYS A 134 3.16 -10.72 -32.07
CA LYS A 134 4.00 -10.30 -33.22
C LYS A 134 4.67 -11.45 -33.95
N THR A 135 4.68 -12.65 -33.37
CA THR A 135 4.95 -13.88 -34.11
C THR A 135 3.96 -14.11 -35.28
N SER A 136 2.90 -13.31 -35.43
CA SER A 136 1.91 -13.41 -36.50
C SER A 136 1.57 -12.12 -37.30
N SER A 137 2.14 -10.93 -37.04
CA SER A 137 1.83 -9.73 -37.85
C SER A 137 2.86 -8.58 -37.84
N LEU A 138 2.89 -7.79 -38.91
CA LEU A 138 3.73 -6.59 -39.09
C LEU A 138 3.24 -5.39 -38.26
N SER A 139 4.17 -4.59 -37.74
CA SER A 139 3.90 -3.41 -36.89
C SER A 139 3.31 -2.25 -37.72
N SER A 140 2.12 -1.76 -37.38
CA SER A 140 1.51 -0.56 -38.01
C SER A 140 2.09 0.75 -37.48
N ASN A 141 1.90 1.86 -38.21
CA ASN A 141 2.29 3.21 -37.79
C ASN A 141 1.56 3.66 -36.51
N GLU A 142 0.29 3.31 -36.36
CA GLU A 142 -0.50 3.58 -35.14
C GLU A 142 0.11 2.90 -33.91
N SER A 143 0.61 1.67 -34.06
CA SER A 143 1.30 0.98 -32.97
C SER A 143 2.56 1.72 -32.52
N ALA A 144 3.28 2.41 -33.42
CA ALA A 144 4.45 3.20 -33.06
C ALA A 144 4.06 4.47 -32.30
N GLN A 145 2.98 5.14 -32.71
CA GLN A 145 2.46 6.32 -32.00
C GLN A 145 2.00 5.99 -30.59
N ILE A 146 1.26 4.89 -30.41
CA ILE A 146 0.84 4.42 -29.07
C ILE A 146 2.06 4.17 -28.18
N GLN A 147 3.11 3.52 -28.70
CA GLN A 147 4.34 3.28 -27.93
C GLN A 147 5.02 4.57 -27.48
N LEU A 148 5.01 5.61 -28.31
CA LEU A 148 5.56 6.93 -27.95
C LEU A 148 4.75 7.57 -26.81
N ILE A 149 3.42 7.49 -26.85
CA ILE A 149 2.57 8.05 -25.80
C ILE A 149 2.77 7.29 -24.47
N LEU A 150 2.80 5.96 -24.50
CA LEU A 150 3.10 5.13 -23.32
C LEU A 150 4.49 5.46 -22.73
N SER A 151 5.50 5.70 -23.59
CA SER A 151 6.83 6.12 -23.17
C SER A 151 6.84 7.53 -22.55
N SER A 152 6.04 8.46 -23.08
CA SER A 152 5.82 9.78 -22.48
C SER A 152 5.17 9.65 -21.09
N HIS A 153 4.14 8.81 -20.95
CA HIS A 153 3.49 8.56 -19.66
C HIS A 153 4.45 7.97 -18.63
N LEU A 154 5.32 7.04 -19.02
CA LEU A 154 6.37 6.53 -18.15
C LEU A 154 7.35 7.62 -17.72
N THR A 155 7.68 8.54 -18.63
CA THR A 155 8.55 9.69 -18.34
C THR A 155 7.92 10.58 -17.27
N GLN A 156 6.61 10.82 -17.33
CA GLN A 156 5.89 11.62 -16.34
C GLN A 156 5.91 11.00 -14.94
N TYR A 157 5.67 9.69 -14.83
CA TYR A 157 5.79 8.98 -13.55
C TYR A 157 7.25 8.96 -13.07
N ARG A 158 8.23 8.79 -13.96
CA ARG A 158 9.65 8.92 -13.60
C ARG A 158 10.00 10.29 -13.07
N LEU A 159 9.46 11.38 -13.63
CA LEU A 159 9.70 12.74 -13.12
C LEU A 159 9.21 12.89 -11.67
N LEU A 160 8.07 12.29 -11.31
CA LEU A 160 7.60 12.25 -9.92
C LEU A 160 8.59 11.52 -9.00
N VAL A 161 9.00 10.32 -9.39
CA VAL A 161 9.96 9.52 -8.62
C VAL A 161 11.29 10.24 -8.49
N ALA A 162 11.80 10.77 -9.61
CA ALA A 162 13.08 11.44 -9.68
C ALA A 162 13.12 12.66 -8.78
N ARG A 163 12.05 13.48 -8.79
CA ARG A 163 11.93 14.66 -7.93
C ARG A 163 11.85 14.28 -6.45
N ALA A 164 11.10 13.26 -6.09
CA ALA A 164 11.05 12.81 -4.70
C ALA A 164 12.42 12.24 -4.26
N TYR A 165 13.08 11.51 -5.15
CA TYR A 165 14.39 10.93 -4.92
C TYR A 165 15.51 11.98 -4.83
N SER A 166 15.45 13.06 -5.62
CA SER A 166 16.46 14.12 -5.57
C SER A 166 16.46 14.84 -4.22
N VAL A 167 15.28 15.09 -3.63
CA VAL A 167 15.16 15.64 -2.27
C VAL A 167 15.81 14.69 -1.25
N ILE A 168 15.64 13.38 -1.43
CA ILE A 168 16.33 12.37 -0.61
C ILE A 168 17.82 12.49 -0.80
N ILE A 169 18.38 12.41 -2.01
CA ILE A 169 19.85 12.44 -2.23
C ILE A 169 20.49 13.75 -1.76
N MET A 170 19.83 14.88 -1.96
CA MET A 170 20.36 16.19 -1.57
C MET A 170 20.33 16.42 -0.06
N GLY A 171 19.65 15.54 0.71
CA GLY A 171 19.52 15.72 2.15
C GLY A 171 18.76 16.99 2.51
N GLU A 172 17.68 17.28 1.80
CA GLU A 172 16.86 18.45 2.10
C GLU A 172 15.78 18.11 3.13
N ARG A 173 15.13 19.14 3.72
CA ARG A 173 13.94 18.99 4.57
C ARG A 173 14.18 18.08 5.78
N ASP A 174 13.22 17.20 6.08
CA ASP A 174 13.19 16.26 7.20
C ASP A 174 14.19 15.10 7.07
N VAL A 175 14.81 14.93 5.89
CA VAL A 175 15.87 13.92 5.67
C VAL A 175 17.29 14.49 5.77
N LYS A 176 17.45 15.80 6.00
CA LYS A 176 18.76 16.46 6.18
C LYS A 176 19.64 15.82 7.25
N LYS A 177 19.03 15.36 8.36
CA LYS A 177 19.72 14.70 9.47
C LYS A 177 20.37 13.36 9.11
N PHE A 178 19.97 12.74 8.00
CA PHE A 178 20.52 11.46 7.54
C PHE A 178 21.64 11.62 6.51
N HIS A 179 21.87 12.85 6.03
CA HIS A 179 22.90 13.14 5.05
C HIS A 179 24.15 13.66 5.72
N HIS A 180 25.27 13.00 5.43
CA HIS A 180 26.58 13.32 6.00
C HIS A 180 27.48 14.11 5.05
N ILE A 181 26.90 14.79 4.05
CA ILE A 181 27.68 15.72 3.21
C ILE A 181 28.08 16.92 4.08
N GLN A 182 29.34 16.94 4.51
CA GLN A 182 29.94 18.14 5.09
C GLN A 182 29.98 19.23 4.01
N PRO A 183 29.37 20.42 4.24
CA PRO A 183 29.25 21.48 3.24
C PRO A 183 30.59 21.94 2.65
N PHE A 184 31.67 21.83 3.44
CA PHE A 184 32.97 22.39 3.11
C PHE A 184 33.93 21.40 2.46
N THR A 185 33.80 20.10 2.74
CA THR A 185 34.74 19.08 2.24
C THR A 185 34.18 18.27 1.09
N LYS A 186 32.85 18.25 0.87
CA LYS A 186 32.18 17.38 -0.13
C LYS A 186 32.56 15.88 -0.02
N ILE A 187 33.12 15.47 1.12
CA ILE A 187 33.49 14.07 1.40
C ILE A 187 32.36 13.47 2.22
N SER A 188 31.54 12.65 1.57
CA SER A 188 30.56 11.80 2.23
C SER A 188 31.28 10.79 3.15
N MET A 189 30.67 10.42 4.28
CA MET A 189 31.02 9.18 4.98
C MET A 189 30.60 7.99 4.11
N THR A 190 31.38 7.72 3.06
CA THR A 190 30.94 6.96 1.88
C THR A 190 30.39 5.58 2.21
N ARG A 191 30.91 4.92 3.27
CA ARG A 191 30.44 3.60 3.70
C ARG A 191 29.09 3.63 4.42
N LYS A 192 28.84 4.64 5.27
CA LYS A 192 27.55 4.77 6.01
C LYS A 192 26.43 5.16 5.06
N ASP A 193 26.67 6.16 4.22
CA ASP A 193 25.69 6.63 3.23
C ASP A 193 25.37 5.53 2.22
N ARG A 194 26.39 4.79 1.76
CA ARG A 194 26.19 3.60 0.92
C ARG A 194 25.33 2.56 1.62
N THR A 195 25.65 2.19 2.85
CA THR A 195 24.89 1.16 3.58
C THR A 195 23.43 1.58 3.75
N LEU A 196 23.18 2.82 4.16
CA LEU A 196 21.82 3.35 4.32
C LEU A 196 21.06 3.36 2.98
N HIS A 197 21.73 3.73 1.89
CA HIS A 197 21.15 3.73 0.54
C HIS A 197 20.80 2.31 0.07
N GLU A 198 21.69 1.34 0.29
CA GLU A 198 21.45 -0.06 -0.05
C GLU A 198 20.28 -0.65 0.76
N GLN A 199 20.24 -0.39 2.07
CA GLN A 199 19.11 -0.75 2.94
C GLN A 199 17.80 -0.13 2.44
N PHE A 200 17.84 1.14 2.07
CA PHE A 200 16.68 1.87 1.58
C PHE A 200 16.13 1.29 0.28
N LEU A 201 17.00 1.02 -0.71
CA LEU A 201 16.58 0.42 -1.97
C LEU A 201 16.03 -1.00 -1.78
N ALA A 202 16.65 -1.82 -0.92
CA ALA A 202 16.17 -3.16 -0.61
C ALA A 202 14.77 -3.12 0.04
N PHE A 203 14.56 -2.23 1.00
CA PHE A 203 13.26 -1.99 1.61
C PHE A 203 12.21 -1.54 0.58
N CYS A 204 12.55 -0.58 -0.29
CA CYS A 204 11.63 -0.08 -1.30
C CYS A 204 11.25 -1.17 -2.32
N THR A 205 12.19 -2.04 -2.68
CA THR A 205 11.94 -3.17 -3.60
C THR A 205 10.95 -4.14 -2.99
N GLN A 206 11.14 -4.54 -1.73
CA GLN A 206 10.19 -5.39 -0.99
C GLN A 206 8.82 -4.72 -0.81
N PHE A 207 8.81 -3.42 -0.49
CA PHE A 207 7.59 -2.64 -0.37
C PHE A 207 6.76 -2.62 -1.65
N ILE A 208 7.40 -2.34 -2.80
CA ILE A 208 6.72 -2.35 -4.10
C ILE A 208 6.27 -3.76 -4.46
N TRP A 209 7.10 -4.78 -4.24
CA TRP A 209 6.74 -6.16 -4.55
C TRP A 209 5.49 -6.62 -3.79
N ILE A 210 5.40 -6.34 -2.49
CA ILE A 210 4.21 -6.65 -1.69
C ILE A 210 2.98 -5.90 -2.23
N ILE A 211 3.12 -4.60 -2.53
CA ILE A 211 2.00 -3.81 -3.08
C ILE A 211 1.52 -4.38 -4.42
N MET A 212 2.44 -4.79 -5.29
CA MET A 212 2.14 -5.37 -6.60
C MET A 212 1.79 -6.86 -6.51
N HIS A 213 0.98 -7.23 -5.53
CA HIS A 213 0.45 -8.59 -5.30
C HIS A 213 1.52 -9.67 -5.15
N ARG A 214 2.74 -9.32 -4.73
CA ARG A 214 3.89 -10.23 -4.69
C ARG A 214 4.17 -10.91 -6.04
N ARG A 215 3.87 -10.24 -7.15
CA ARG A 215 4.14 -10.71 -8.52
C ARG A 215 5.33 -9.98 -9.13
N ALA A 216 5.91 -10.57 -10.17
CA ALA A 216 6.93 -9.94 -11.01
C ALA A 216 8.16 -9.42 -10.24
N TYR A 217 8.58 -10.11 -9.16
CA TYR A 217 9.71 -9.70 -8.31
C TYR A 217 10.95 -9.36 -9.12
N ASP A 218 11.34 -10.25 -10.05
CA ASP A 218 12.57 -10.07 -10.84
C ASP A 218 12.51 -8.84 -11.76
N ILE A 219 11.34 -8.51 -12.29
CA ILE A 219 11.14 -7.29 -13.11
C ILE A 219 11.22 -6.05 -12.20
N ILE A 220 10.63 -6.12 -11.01
CA ILE A 220 10.66 -5.02 -10.03
C ILE A 220 12.09 -4.76 -9.56
N ASP A 221 12.81 -5.80 -9.14
CA ASP A 221 14.21 -5.70 -8.70
C ASP A 221 15.11 -5.20 -9.82
N MET A 222 14.97 -5.73 -11.04
CA MET A 222 15.70 -5.23 -12.22
C MET A 222 15.45 -3.75 -12.47
N GLU A 223 14.19 -3.30 -12.45
CA GLU A 223 13.85 -1.90 -12.72
C GLU A 223 14.27 -0.97 -11.58
N MET A 224 14.16 -1.40 -10.32
CA MET A 224 14.73 -0.69 -9.16
C MET A 224 16.24 -0.46 -9.37
N ASN A 225 16.99 -1.53 -9.66
CA ASN A 225 18.41 -1.43 -9.96
C ASN A 225 18.69 -0.45 -11.11
N ARG A 226 17.92 -0.53 -12.20
CA ARG A 226 18.07 0.37 -13.35
C ARG A 226 17.83 1.81 -12.96
N LEU A 227 16.70 2.16 -12.36
CA LEU A 227 16.31 3.54 -12.03
C LEU A 227 17.29 4.25 -11.11
N PHE A 228 17.82 3.55 -10.11
CA PHE A 228 18.62 4.14 -9.06
C PHE A 228 20.14 4.02 -9.30
N ARG A 229 20.59 3.00 -10.04
CA ARG A 229 22.04 2.77 -10.28
C ARG A 229 22.47 2.87 -11.73
N SER A 230 21.57 2.59 -12.68
CA SER A 230 21.82 2.31 -14.11
C SER A 230 22.15 0.85 -14.45
N GLU A 231 22.15 0.54 -15.74
CA GLU A 231 22.47 -0.77 -16.29
C GLU A 231 23.92 -1.25 -16.09
N HIS A 232 24.84 -0.41 -15.61
CA HIS A 232 26.22 -0.82 -15.33
C HIS A 232 26.35 -1.64 -14.05
N PHE A 233 25.46 -1.42 -13.08
CA PHE A 233 25.55 -2.01 -11.76
C PHE A 233 24.47 -3.10 -11.56
N LYS A 234 24.15 -3.84 -12.63
CA LYS A 234 23.18 -4.94 -12.61
C LYS A 234 23.63 -5.98 -11.58
N LEU A 235 22.99 -5.98 -10.40
CA LEU A 235 23.14 -7.04 -9.40
C LEU A 235 22.38 -8.31 -9.82
N THR A 236 21.27 -8.14 -10.55
CA THR A 236 20.39 -9.23 -10.96
C THR A 236 20.16 -9.17 -12.47
N ARG A 237 20.43 -10.27 -13.18
CA ARG A 237 19.96 -10.48 -14.56
C ARG A 237 18.77 -11.41 -14.50
N ASN A 238 17.57 -10.92 -14.80
CA ASN A 238 16.49 -11.84 -15.14
C ASN A 238 16.82 -12.43 -16.52
N GLU A 239 17.19 -13.70 -16.56
CA GLU A 239 17.53 -14.37 -17.82
C GLU A 239 16.30 -14.59 -18.70
N GLN A 240 15.10 -14.65 -18.11
CA GLN A 240 13.85 -14.98 -18.77
C GLN A 240 13.28 -13.80 -19.58
N ILE A 241 13.50 -12.56 -19.14
CA ILE A 241 12.92 -11.38 -19.79
C ILE A 241 14.03 -10.42 -20.23
N ARG A 242 14.34 -10.49 -21.52
CA ARG A 242 15.23 -9.53 -22.20
C ARG A 242 14.41 -8.61 -23.09
N PHE A 243 14.59 -7.30 -22.92
CA PHE A 243 14.01 -6.31 -23.80
C PHE A 243 14.93 -6.05 -25.00
N THR A 244 14.34 -5.98 -26.18
CA THR A 244 15.00 -5.52 -27.41
C THR A 244 15.37 -4.04 -27.28
N GLY A 245 16.28 -3.54 -28.12
CA GLY A 245 16.70 -2.14 -28.08
C GLY A 245 15.57 -1.12 -28.34
N THR A 246 14.48 -1.53 -28.99
CA THR A 246 13.29 -0.69 -29.20
C THR A 246 12.40 -0.68 -27.96
N GLU A 247 12.09 -1.84 -27.39
CA GLU A 247 11.32 -1.97 -26.14
C GLU A 247 12.03 -1.29 -24.97
N ALA A 248 13.35 -1.45 -24.86
CA ALA A 248 14.16 -0.76 -23.86
C ALA A 248 14.10 0.76 -24.03
N ARG A 249 14.16 1.29 -25.26
CA ARG A 249 14.02 2.74 -25.50
C ARG A 249 12.65 3.27 -25.07
N MET A 250 11.59 2.51 -25.38
CA MET A 250 10.23 2.83 -24.92
C MET A 250 10.14 2.84 -23.40
N LEU A 251 10.65 1.79 -22.75
CA LEU A 251 10.61 1.63 -21.30
C LEU A 251 11.49 2.62 -20.56
N TYR A 252 12.68 2.96 -21.06
CA TYR A 252 13.68 3.74 -20.32
C TYR A 252 13.55 5.24 -20.51
N GLY A 253 12.87 5.66 -21.58
CA GLY A 253 12.68 7.06 -21.93
C GLY A 253 13.84 7.64 -22.74
N LYS A 254 13.56 8.76 -23.40
CA LYS A 254 14.48 9.43 -24.33
C LYS A 254 15.69 10.08 -23.66
N ASN A 255 15.58 10.43 -22.38
CA ASN A 255 16.63 11.12 -21.65
C ASN A 255 17.72 10.17 -21.13
N TYR A 256 17.42 8.86 -21.08
CA TYR A 256 18.39 7.88 -20.62
C TYR A 256 19.55 7.77 -21.62
N ARG A 257 20.75 8.10 -21.13
CA ARG A 257 22.01 7.91 -21.85
C ARG A 257 22.94 7.07 -21.00
N ARG A 258 23.45 6.00 -21.60
CA ARG A 258 24.53 5.22 -21.04
C ARG A 258 25.84 5.97 -21.27
N ARG A 259 26.53 6.31 -20.18
CA ARG A 259 27.87 6.93 -20.17
C ARG A 259 28.86 5.96 -19.55
N ASP A 260 30.14 6.31 -19.46
CA ASP A 260 31.09 5.52 -18.69
C ASP A 260 30.69 5.44 -17.21
N TYR A 261 31.00 4.30 -16.57
CA TYR A 261 30.56 4.01 -15.21
C TYR A 261 30.96 5.08 -14.17
N ARG A 262 32.08 5.79 -14.38
CA ARG A 262 32.53 6.90 -13.51
C ARG A 262 31.68 8.17 -13.66
N ASN A 263 31.13 8.39 -14.84
CA ASN A 263 30.34 9.57 -15.20
C ASN A 263 28.83 9.26 -15.27
N GLN A 264 28.44 8.07 -14.83
CA GLN A 264 27.06 7.61 -14.92
C GLN A 264 26.25 8.12 -13.73
N SER A 265 25.34 9.04 -14.01
CA SER A 265 24.25 9.39 -13.09
C SER A 265 23.12 8.36 -13.17
N SER A 266 22.34 8.22 -12.10
CA SER A 266 21.15 7.37 -12.13
C SER A 266 20.16 7.87 -13.20
N PRO A 267 19.42 6.97 -13.87
CA PRO A 267 18.41 7.37 -14.86
C PRO A 267 17.43 8.43 -14.35
N LEU A 268 17.02 8.34 -13.08
CA LEU A 268 16.13 9.34 -12.49
C LEU A 268 16.74 10.75 -12.48
N ILE A 269 18.03 10.89 -12.14
CA ILE A 269 18.70 12.19 -12.16
C ILE A 269 18.86 12.71 -13.60
N GLN A 270 19.05 11.81 -14.57
CA GLN A 270 19.07 12.20 -15.99
C GLN A 270 17.71 12.74 -16.47
N GLU A 271 16.59 12.21 -15.97
CA GLU A 271 15.26 12.71 -16.31
C GLU A 271 15.03 14.15 -15.85
N ILE A 272 15.47 14.51 -14.63
CA ILE A 272 15.35 15.89 -14.13
C ILE A 272 16.28 16.85 -14.89
N SER A 273 17.39 16.35 -15.43
CA SER A 273 18.36 17.19 -16.14
C SER A 273 17.80 17.76 -17.44
N ASN A 274 16.80 17.12 -18.03
CA ASN A 274 16.20 17.54 -19.30
C ASN A 274 14.67 17.37 -19.29
N VAL A 275 13.98 18.22 -18.53
CA VAL A 275 12.52 18.21 -18.44
C VAL A 275 11.90 19.07 -19.52
N GLU A 276 10.95 18.51 -20.27
CA GLU A 276 10.20 19.28 -21.26
C GLU A 276 9.31 20.33 -20.61
N LYS A 277 9.16 21.48 -21.28
CA LYS A 277 8.42 22.63 -20.75
C LYS A 277 7.01 22.28 -20.29
N HIS A 278 6.27 21.49 -21.07
CA HIS A 278 4.89 21.09 -20.75
C HIS A 278 4.81 20.09 -19.58
N ASN A 279 5.92 19.40 -19.24
CA ASN A 279 6.02 18.46 -18.12
C ASN A 279 6.57 19.10 -16.83
N LEU A 280 7.09 20.34 -16.88
CA LEU A 280 7.53 21.07 -15.69
C LEU A 280 6.51 21.06 -14.54
N PRO A 281 5.18 21.13 -14.78
CA PRO A 281 4.22 21.14 -13.68
C PRO A 281 4.19 19.89 -12.82
N ILE A 282 4.66 18.77 -13.37
CA ILE A 282 4.77 17.50 -12.66
C ILE A 282 5.73 17.63 -11.47
N LEU A 283 6.76 18.47 -11.59
CA LEU A 283 7.76 18.71 -10.55
C LEU A 283 7.23 19.46 -9.32
N TRP A 284 5.98 19.96 -9.34
CA TRP A 284 5.38 20.58 -8.16
C TRP A 284 4.14 19.88 -7.61
N LEU A 285 3.67 18.78 -8.24
CA LEU A 285 2.50 18.03 -7.79
C LEU A 285 2.58 17.63 -6.31
N GLY A 286 1.45 17.70 -5.61
CA GLY A 286 1.37 17.43 -4.16
C GLY A 286 2.05 18.47 -3.26
N LYS A 287 2.70 19.51 -3.79
CA LYS A 287 3.10 20.71 -3.02
C LYS A 287 2.15 21.87 -3.30
N ARG A 288 1.80 22.07 -4.58
CA ARG A 288 0.89 23.11 -5.04
C ARG A 288 -0.17 22.49 -5.93
N LYS A 289 -1.40 23.02 -5.86
CA LYS A 289 -2.50 22.58 -6.71
C LYS A 289 -2.19 22.88 -8.17
N TYR A 290 -2.31 21.92 -9.07
CA TYR A 290 -2.14 22.16 -10.49
C TYR A 290 -3.31 23.01 -11.02
N ARG A 291 -2.95 24.10 -11.71
CA ARG A 291 -3.91 24.96 -12.41
C ARG A 291 -3.50 25.00 -13.87
N GLY A 292 -4.13 24.18 -14.70
CA GLY A 292 -3.88 24.20 -16.12
C GLY A 292 -4.93 23.41 -16.89
N THR A 293 -4.74 23.33 -18.20
CA THR A 293 -5.66 22.63 -19.10
C THR A 293 -5.19 21.21 -19.45
N ASP A 294 -3.99 20.80 -19.05
CA ASP A 294 -3.50 19.44 -19.27
C ASP A 294 -4.28 18.44 -18.38
N LEU A 295 -5.14 17.63 -19.00
CA LEU A 295 -5.93 16.61 -18.33
C LEU A 295 -5.06 15.51 -17.74
N ARG A 296 -3.94 15.16 -18.39
CA ARG A 296 -3.04 14.10 -17.94
C ARG A 296 -2.35 14.49 -16.64
N ILE A 297 -1.93 15.75 -16.51
CA ILE A 297 -1.36 16.28 -15.26
C ILE A 297 -2.41 16.36 -14.16
N LYS A 298 -3.67 16.70 -14.47
CA LYS A 298 -4.77 16.66 -13.49
C LYS A 298 -5.02 15.24 -12.96
N VAL A 299 -5.07 14.25 -13.85
CA VAL A 299 -5.21 12.83 -13.46
C VAL A 299 -4.03 12.40 -12.59
N LEU A 300 -2.81 12.76 -13.00
CA LEU A 300 -1.60 12.45 -12.24
C LEU A 300 -1.59 13.11 -10.86
N GLU A 301 -2.03 14.37 -10.76
CA GLU A 301 -2.19 15.06 -9.48
C GLU A 301 -3.20 14.35 -8.59
N LEU A 302 -4.36 13.98 -9.13
CA LEU A 302 -5.42 13.30 -8.40
C LEU A 302 -4.90 11.98 -7.81
N GLU A 303 -4.27 11.14 -8.63
CA GLU A 303 -3.63 9.89 -8.20
C GLU A 303 -2.56 10.14 -7.12
N PHE A 304 -1.76 11.20 -7.27
CA PHE A 304 -0.68 11.52 -6.34
C PHE A 304 -1.16 12.17 -5.04
N VAL A 305 -2.35 12.78 -4.98
CA VAL A 305 -2.84 13.49 -3.78
C VAL A 305 -3.78 12.63 -2.96
N VAL A 306 -4.66 11.83 -3.60
CA VAL A 306 -5.69 11.04 -2.92
C VAL A 306 -5.09 10.06 -1.92
N ASN A 307 -5.71 9.94 -0.73
CA ASN A 307 -5.31 8.95 0.28
C ASN A 307 -5.53 7.54 -0.28
N THR A 308 -4.60 6.63 -0.04
CA THR A 308 -4.66 5.25 -0.52
C THR A 308 -5.92 4.52 -0.08
N ALA A 309 -6.46 4.84 1.10
CA ALA A 309 -7.73 4.31 1.60
C ALA A 309 -8.94 4.67 0.69
N HIS A 310 -8.85 5.77 -0.05
CA HIS A 310 -9.92 6.32 -0.87
C HIS A 310 -9.69 6.12 -2.38
N SER A 311 -8.74 5.26 -2.77
CA SER A 311 -8.38 5.07 -4.18
C SER A 311 -9.55 4.57 -5.04
N SER A 312 -10.43 3.76 -4.46
CA SER A 312 -11.64 3.26 -5.13
C SER A 312 -12.59 4.38 -5.59
N LEU A 313 -12.64 5.51 -4.86
CA LEU A 313 -13.51 6.65 -5.21
C LEU A 313 -13.12 7.31 -6.52
N ILE A 314 -11.83 7.26 -6.89
CA ILE A 314 -11.33 7.81 -8.16
C ILE A 314 -11.20 6.73 -9.23
N SER A 315 -11.76 5.52 -9.00
CA SER A 315 -11.65 4.37 -9.89
C SER A 315 -10.19 4.02 -10.23
N ALA A 316 -9.25 4.31 -9.33
CA ALA A 316 -7.85 3.97 -9.47
C ALA A 316 -7.50 2.85 -8.49
N SER A 317 -6.90 1.77 -9.00
CA SER A 317 -6.30 0.72 -8.18
C SER A 317 -4.79 0.69 -8.41
N HIS A 318 -4.06 0.62 -7.30
CA HIS A 318 -2.61 0.61 -7.25
C HIS A 318 -2.15 -0.62 -6.46
N GLY A 319 -2.13 -1.77 -7.14
CA GLY A 319 -1.88 -3.04 -6.49
C GLY A 319 -2.94 -3.34 -5.42
N ILE A 320 -2.51 -3.75 -4.23
CA ILE A 320 -3.43 -4.11 -3.12
C ILE A 320 -3.99 -2.90 -2.33
N LEU A 321 -3.56 -1.68 -2.62
CA LEU A 321 -3.90 -0.52 -1.79
C LEU A 321 -5.35 -0.08 -1.98
N GLY A 322 -6.04 0.19 -0.87
CA GLY A 322 -7.46 0.54 -0.85
C GLY A 322 -8.40 -0.66 -0.97
N HIS A 323 -7.86 -1.87 -1.12
CA HIS A 323 -8.67 -3.09 -1.11
C HIS A 323 -9.11 -3.44 0.32
N PRO A 324 -10.24 -4.14 0.49
CA PRO A 324 -10.69 -4.56 1.81
C PRO A 324 -9.67 -5.47 2.50
N ARG A 325 -9.29 -5.12 3.73
CA ARG A 325 -8.23 -5.79 4.51
C ARG A 325 -8.52 -7.26 4.79
N HIS A 326 -9.80 -7.62 4.92
CA HIS A 326 -10.26 -8.99 5.18
C HIS A 326 -10.04 -9.96 4.01
N LEU A 327 -9.78 -9.46 2.81
CA LEU A 327 -9.44 -10.27 1.63
C LEU A 327 -7.96 -10.70 1.60
N TYR A 328 -7.19 -10.31 2.61
CA TYR A 328 -5.76 -10.53 2.66
C TYR A 328 -5.35 -11.21 3.96
N ASN A 329 -4.40 -12.13 3.87
CA ASN A 329 -3.80 -12.72 5.06
C ASN A 329 -2.83 -11.74 5.76
N THR A 330 -2.07 -12.21 6.74
CA THR A 330 -1.07 -11.40 7.46
C THR A 330 0.11 -10.96 6.61
N LEU A 331 0.52 -11.80 5.67
CA LEU A 331 1.57 -11.51 4.70
C LEU A 331 1.08 -10.60 3.56
N LEU A 332 -0.16 -10.12 3.63
CA LEU A 332 -0.83 -9.35 2.58
C LEU A 332 -0.90 -10.10 1.24
N GLU A 333 -1.00 -11.43 1.30
CA GLU A 333 -1.33 -12.26 0.14
C GLU A 333 -2.86 -12.38 0.02
N PRO A 334 -3.39 -12.44 -1.21
CA PRO A 334 -4.82 -12.58 -1.44
C PRO A 334 -5.34 -13.90 -0.87
N ASP A 335 -6.38 -13.83 -0.05
CA ASP A 335 -7.14 -14.99 0.39
C ASP A 335 -8.22 -15.31 -0.66
N TRP A 336 -7.90 -16.26 -1.54
CA TRP A 336 -8.81 -16.67 -2.61
C TRP A 336 -10.12 -17.27 -2.11
N GLU A 337 -10.16 -17.79 -0.88
CA GLU A 337 -11.41 -18.25 -0.29
C GLU A 337 -12.33 -17.06 0.00
N ALA A 338 -11.81 -16.06 0.74
CA ALA A 338 -12.55 -14.83 1.03
C ALA A 338 -12.99 -14.10 -0.27
N ILE A 339 -12.11 -14.04 -1.28
CA ILE A 339 -12.41 -13.41 -2.58
C ILE A 339 -13.52 -14.15 -3.34
N ARG A 340 -13.58 -15.49 -3.26
CA ARG A 340 -14.65 -16.26 -3.91
C ARG A 340 -16.02 -15.97 -3.29
N PHE A 341 -16.06 -15.71 -1.98
CA PHE A 341 -17.29 -15.43 -1.25
C PHE A 341 -17.71 -13.96 -1.26
N SER A 342 -16.88 -13.05 -1.79
CA SER A 342 -17.18 -11.60 -1.84
C SER A 342 -17.97 -11.16 -3.07
N ASN A 343 -18.52 -12.10 -3.86
CA ASN A 343 -19.41 -11.84 -5.01
C ASN A 343 -18.86 -10.87 -6.08
N PHE A 344 -17.54 -10.83 -6.28
CA PHE A 344 -16.97 -10.08 -7.39
C PHE A 344 -17.30 -10.76 -8.73
N SER A 345 -17.67 -9.95 -9.71
CA SER A 345 -17.99 -10.41 -11.06
C SER A 345 -17.31 -9.53 -12.11
N LYS A 346 -17.32 -9.95 -13.37
CA LYS A 346 -16.81 -9.11 -14.47
C LYS A 346 -17.50 -7.73 -14.55
N ASN A 347 -18.76 -7.65 -14.10
CA ASN A 347 -19.55 -6.42 -14.10
C ASN A 347 -19.44 -5.62 -12.80
N TYR A 348 -18.98 -6.27 -11.73
CA TYR A 348 -18.86 -5.67 -10.39
C TYR A 348 -17.55 -6.10 -9.74
N ASP A 349 -16.51 -5.31 -10.03
CA ASP A 349 -15.17 -5.49 -9.49
C ASP A 349 -14.53 -4.12 -9.21
N PRO A 350 -14.95 -3.44 -8.13
CA PRO A 350 -14.49 -2.07 -7.81
C PRO A 350 -13.00 -1.99 -7.50
N TYR A 351 -12.34 -3.13 -7.25
CA TYR A 351 -10.94 -3.24 -6.87
C TYR A 351 -10.06 -3.85 -7.97
N TYR A 352 -10.65 -4.21 -9.12
CA TYR A 352 -9.95 -4.87 -10.23
C TYR A 352 -9.23 -6.17 -9.82
N ILE A 353 -9.80 -6.93 -8.87
CA ILE A 353 -9.21 -8.20 -8.40
C ILE A 353 -9.44 -9.33 -9.43
N VAL A 354 -10.63 -9.36 -10.05
CA VAL A 354 -11.04 -10.39 -11.02
C VAL A 354 -10.75 -9.93 -12.45
N THR A 355 -11.13 -8.69 -12.77
CA THR A 355 -10.97 -8.08 -14.09
C THR A 355 -9.52 -7.72 -14.40
N GLN A 356 -8.69 -7.57 -13.37
CA GLN A 356 -7.30 -7.11 -13.42
C GLN A 356 -7.16 -5.69 -13.98
N PRO A 357 -6.29 -4.85 -13.40
CA PRO A 357 -6.18 -3.47 -13.83
C PRO A 357 -5.48 -3.40 -15.21
N SER A 358 -6.23 -3.02 -16.24
CA SER A 358 -5.72 -2.96 -17.62
C SER A 358 -5.04 -1.62 -17.95
N LEU A 359 -4.21 -1.65 -19.00
CA LEU A 359 -3.63 -0.45 -19.60
C LEU A 359 -4.67 0.22 -20.50
N LYS A 360 -5.05 1.46 -20.20
CA LYS A 360 -5.93 2.25 -21.09
C LYS A 360 -5.14 2.66 -22.34
N ILE A 361 -5.72 2.40 -23.52
CA ILE A 361 -5.15 2.84 -24.79
C ILE A 361 -5.33 4.37 -24.86
N PRO A 362 -4.24 5.13 -25.01
CA PRO A 362 -4.32 6.58 -25.10
C PRO A 362 -4.87 7.05 -26.44
N ASP A 363 -5.40 8.27 -26.48
CA ASP A 363 -5.77 8.94 -27.73
C ASP A 363 -4.49 9.34 -28.50
N LEU A 364 -4.45 9.10 -29.81
CA LEU A 364 -3.29 9.40 -30.66
C LEU A 364 -2.94 10.89 -30.63
N ASN A 365 -3.94 11.76 -30.45
CA ASN A 365 -3.75 13.21 -30.41
C ASN A 365 -3.38 13.74 -29.01
N GLU A 366 -3.30 12.88 -27.99
CA GLU A 366 -3.11 13.29 -26.60
C GLU A 366 -1.85 14.16 -26.43
N GLU A 367 -0.71 13.73 -26.97
CA GLU A 367 0.56 14.46 -26.84
C GLU A 367 0.57 15.81 -27.56
N GLU A 368 -0.15 15.94 -28.67
CA GLU A 368 -0.29 17.21 -29.39
C GLU A 368 -1.14 18.20 -28.59
N ILE A 369 -2.28 17.74 -28.06
CA ILE A 369 -3.17 18.52 -27.21
C ILE A 369 -2.42 19.00 -25.95
N ARG A 370 -1.60 18.14 -25.36
CA ARG A 370 -0.80 18.47 -24.17
C ARG A 370 0.23 19.56 -24.43
N LYS A 371 0.87 19.59 -25.60
CA LYS A 371 1.81 20.66 -25.98
C LYS A 371 1.12 22.01 -26.14
N LEU A 372 -0.16 22.03 -26.49
CA LEU A 372 -0.99 23.24 -26.59
C LEU A 372 -1.59 23.67 -25.24
N SER A 373 -1.42 22.86 -24.18
CA SER A 373 -1.98 23.15 -22.87
C SER A 373 -1.35 24.37 -22.21
N LYS A 374 -2.15 25.09 -21.44
CA LYS A 374 -1.72 26.25 -20.65
C LYS A 374 -1.62 25.86 -19.19
N THR A 375 -0.54 26.29 -18.55
CA THR A 375 -0.37 26.17 -17.10
C THR A 375 -0.32 27.56 -16.49
N TYR A 376 -1.03 27.73 -15.39
CA TYR A 376 -1.19 28.97 -14.65
C TYR A 376 -0.55 28.85 -13.27
N ASP A 377 -0.16 29.98 -12.71
CA ASP A 377 0.37 30.02 -11.35
C ASP A 377 -0.69 29.61 -10.32
N SER A 378 -0.21 28.87 -9.32
CA SER A 378 -1.03 28.38 -8.24
C SER A 378 -0.57 28.95 -6.91
N TYR A 379 -1.51 29.58 -6.22
CA TYR A 379 -1.34 30.15 -4.87
C TYR A 379 -1.76 29.16 -3.78
N TYR A 380 -2.29 27.99 -4.15
CA TYR A 380 -2.78 26.99 -3.19
C TYR A 380 -1.70 25.96 -2.88
N THR A 381 -1.37 25.82 -1.60
CA THR A 381 -0.56 24.71 -1.08
C THR A 381 -1.45 23.52 -0.77
N LEU A 382 -1.01 22.33 -1.15
CA LEU A 382 -1.70 21.10 -0.81
C LEU A 382 -1.12 20.53 0.47
N ALA A 383 -1.98 20.36 1.48
CA ALA A 383 -1.65 19.59 2.67
C ALA A 383 -1.98 18.11 2.41
N THR A 384 -1.03 17.23 2.68
CA THR A 384 -1.24 15.78 2.62
C THR A 384 -1.23 15.24 4.04
N TYR A 385 -2.28 14.51 4.40
CA TYR A 385 -2.34 13.81 5.66
C TYR A 385 -1.63 12.46 5.52
N THR A 386 -0.69 12.18 6.40
CA THR A 386 0.01 10.89 6.46
C THR A 386 0.27 10.57 7.91
N GLU A 387 -0.09 9.36 8.32
CA GLU A 387 0.21 8.89 9.65
C GLU A 387 1.67 8.42 9.75
N PHE A 388 2.31 8.82 10.84
CA PHE A 388 3.69 8.46 11.14
C PHE A 388 3.73 7.64 12.42
N TRP A 389 4.78 6.84 12.55
CA TRP A 389 5.09 6.21 13.83
C TRP A 389 5.46 7.27 14.86
N SER A 390 4.96 7.12 16.07
CA SER A 390 5.46 7.85 17.23
C SER A 390 6.89 7.42 17.58
N ASP A 391 7.59 8.22 18.39
CA ASP A 391 8.92 7.84 18.88
C ASP A 391 8.87 6.54 19.71
N GLU A 392 7.77 6.28 20.40
CA GLU A 392 7.52 5.02 21.13
C GLU A 392 7.41 3.83 20.17
N GLU A 393 6.66 3.99 19.07
CA GLU A 393 6.56 2.97 18.02
C GLU A 393 7.93 2.72 17.37
N ILE A 394 8.73 3.77 17.10
CA ILE A 394 10.10 3.62 16.58
C ILE A 394 10.97 2.84 17.57
N ASN A 395 10.89 3.15 18.86
CA ASN A 395 11.62 2.42 19.89
C ASN A 395 11.18 0.95 19.98
N LYS A 396 9.88 0.68 19.81
CA LYS A 396 9.33 -0.68 19.73
C LYS A 396 9.87 -1.44 18.51
N TRP A 397 9.97 -0.79 17.36
CA TRP A 397 10.57 -1.38 16.15
C TRP A 397 12.06 -1.68 16.31
N MET A 398 12.81 -0.83 17.02
CA MET A 398 14.23 -1.10 17.31
C MET A 398 14.40 -2.34 18.20
N ARG A 399 13.49 -2.56 19.15
CA ARG A 399 13.50 -3.70 20.07
C ARG A 399 12.70 -4.89 19.56
N ARG A 400 12.39 -4.93 18.26
CA ARG A 400 11.56 -5.97 17.66
C ARG A 400 12.15 -7.34 17.92
N SER A 401 11.52 -8.06 18.85
CA SER A 401 11.82 -9.47 19.12
C SER A 401 10.83 -10.35 18.37
N ARG A 402 11.36 -11.41 17.74
CA ARG A 402 10.57 -12.45 17.08
C ARG A 402 10.55 -13.75 17.89
N THR A 403 11.01 -13.73 19.14
CA THR A 403 11.22 -14.93 19.98
C THR A 403 10.21 -15.06 21.13
N GLU A 404 10.16 -16.24 21.74
CA GLU A 404 9.20 -16.68 22.76
C GLU A 404 9.09 -15.75 23.98
N GLY A 405 10.14 -15.02 24.34
CA GLY A 405 10.11 -14.05 25.46
C GLY A 405 9.09 -12.93 25.27
N ALA A 406 8.77 -12.55 24.02
CA ALA A 406 7.70 -11.61 23.71
C ALA A 406 6.31 -12.21 23.99
N VAL A 407 6.16 -13.54 23.88
CA VAL A 407 4.87 -14.22 24.08
C VAL A 407 4.49 -14.35 25.55
N ILE A 408 5.47 -14.45 26.45
CA ILE A 408 5.22 -14.42 27.89
C ILE A 408 4.62 -13.07 28.28
N ASP A 409 5.20 -11.96 27.79
CA ASP A 409 4.69 -10.60 28.00
C ASP A 409 3.28 -10.43 27.39
N ILE A 410 3.07 -10.96 26.18
CA ILE A 410 1.76 -11.01 25.50
C ILE A 410 0.72 -11.77 26.33
N TRP A 411 1.04 -12.93 26.89
CA TRP A 411 0.06 -13.71 27.67
C TRP A 411 -0.33 -12.99 28.95
N THR A 412 0.63 -12.36 29.64
CA THR A 412 0.34 -11.47 30.77
C THR A 412 -0.50 -10.27 30.35
N LYS A 413 -0.20 -9.65 29.20
CA LYS A 413 -0.97 -8.52 28.67
C LYS A 413 -2.38 -8.90 28.25
N CYS A 414 -2.58 -10.04 27.59
CA CYS A 414 -3.90 -10.58 27.29
C CYS A 414 -4.67 -10.95 28.57
N ARG A 415 -4.01 -11.49 29.60
CA ARG A 415 -4.63 -11.69 30.92
C ARG A 415 -5.08 -10.38 31.55
N ILE A 416 -4.26 -9.34 31.47
CA ILE A 416 -4.58 -8.01 31.97
C ILE A 416 -5.72 -7.40 31.15
N ASP A 417 -5.67 -7.42 29.82
CA ASP A 417 -6.74 -6.93 28.94
C ASP A 417 -8.07 -7.67 29.14
N ILE A 418 -8.02 -8.99 29.40
CA ILE A 418 -9.22 -9.77 29.74
C ILE A 418 -9.73 -9.39 31.13
N ALA A 419 -8.84 -9.19 32.10
CA ALA A 419 -9.21 -8.72 33.43
C ALA A 419 -9.81 -7.29 33.39
N GLU A 420 -9.25 -6.39 32.58
CA GLU A 420 -9.71 -5.02 32.38
C GLU A 420 -10.99 -4.95 31.55
N LYS A 421 -11.16 -5.80 30.52
CA LYS A 421 -12.44 -5.91 29.78
C LYS A 421 -13.52 -6.65 30.55
N SER A 422 -13.15 -7.45 31.56
CA SER A 422 -14.09 -8.06 32.51
C SER A 422 -14.60 -7.07 33.58
N LEU A 423 -14.15 -5.82 33.56
CA LEU A 423 -14.72 -4.70 34.33
C LEU A 423 -15.86 -3.99 33.58
N GLY A 424 -16.60 -4.71 32.73
CA GLY A 424 -18.02 -4.43 32.56
C GLY A 424 -18.77 -5.13 33.69
N SER A 425 -19.72 -4.45 34.35
CA SER A 425 -20.54 -5.06 35.39
C SER A 425 -21.07 -6.41 34.91
N SER A 426 -20.94 -7.44 35.73
CA SER A 426 -21.43 -8.77 35.38
C SER A 426 -22.89 -8.67 34.94
N VAL A 427 -23.34 -9.48 33.96
CA VAL A 427 -24.76 -9.54 33.58
C VAL A 427 -25.64 -9.76 34.81
N THR A 428 -25.13 -10.44 35.85
CA THR A 428 -25.80 -10.61 37.14
C THR A 428 -25.86 -9.31 37.97
N GLU A 429 -24.81 -8.49 37.95
CA GLU A 429 -24.78 -7.17 38.61
C GLU A 429 -25.61 -6.12 37.85
N MET A 430 -25.67 -6.19 36.51
CA MET A 430 -26.57 -5.38 35.69
C MET A 430 -28.05 -5.77 35.91
N MET A 431 -28.32 -7.04 36.23
CA MET A 431 -29.65 -7.50 36.62
C MET A 431 -30.01 -7.13 38.06
N GLN A 432 -29.05 -7.04 38.97
CA GLN A 432 -29.27 -6.64 40.36
C GLN A 432 -29.34 -5.11 40.56
N SER A 433 -28.61 -4.33 39.75
CA SER A 433 -28.56 -2.86 39.85
C SER A 433 -29.70 -2.14 39.13
N LYS A 434 -30.51 -2.83 38.34
CA LYS A 434 -31.82 -2.31 37.91
C LYS A 434 -32.84 -2.63 38.99
N ASN A 435 -33.06 -1.67 39.89
CA ASN A 435 -34.26 -1.59 40.71
C ASN A 435 -35.51 -1.73 39.82
N ILE A 436 -36.03 -2.96 39.72
CA ILE A 436 -37.36 -3.30 39.21
C ILE A 436 -38.38 -2.82 40.27
N LEU A 437 -38.47 -1.51 40.45
CA LEU A 437 -39.49 -0.85 41.25
C LEU A 437 -39.89 0.51 40.66
N HIS A 438 -39.12 1.07 39.72
CA HIS A 438 -39.42 2.37 39.12
C HIS A 438 -40.00 2.34 37.69
N LEU A 439 -40.07 1.16 37.06
CA LEU A 439 -40.67 0.96 35.73
C LEU A 439 -42.13 0.45 35.77
N THR A 440 -42.62 0.02 36.92
CA THR A 440 -44.00 -0.45 37.10
C THR A 440 -45.00 0.70 37.32
N SER A 441 -44.56 1.88 37.75
CA SER A 441 -45.42 3.07 37.87
C SER A 441 -45.63 3.78 36.53
N THR A 442 -44.57 3.91 35.72
CA THR A 442 -44.60 4.54 34.39
C THR A 442 -45.34 3.68 33.35
N LEU A 443 -45.22 2.35 33.40
CA LEU A 443 -46.01 1.45 32.55
C LEU A 443 -47.51 1.42 32.90
N ARG A 444 -47.89 1.68 34.17
CA ARG A 444 -49.32 1.84 34.56
C ARG A 444 -49.91 3.16 34.06
N GLN A 445 -49.15 4.25 34.07
CA GLN A 445 -49.60 5.52 33.47
C GLN A 445 -49.73 5.42 31.95
N PHE A 446 -48.77 4.76 31.28
CA PHE A 446 -48.83 4.59 29.81
C PHE A 446 -49.97 3.66 29.37
N LYS A 447 -50.26 2.58 30.12
CA LYS A 447 -51.44 1.72 29.86
C LYS A 447 -52.77 2.44 30.05
N ARG A 448 -52.88 3.35 31.04
CA ARG A 448 -54.09 4.18 31.21
C ARG A 448 -54.26 5.18 30.06
N PHE A 449 -53.17 5.77 29.58
CA PHE A 449 -53.19 6.71 28.47
C PHE A 449 -53.59 6.05 27.14
N VAL A 450 -53.07 4.85 26.87
CA VAL A 450 -53.40 4.09 25.64
C VAL A 450 -54.81 3.48 25.71
N HIS A 451 -55.33 3.17 26.91
CA HIS A 451 -56.70 2.67 27.05
C HIS A 451 -57.75 3.79 26.91
N ALA A 452 -57.46 5.03 27.33
CA ALA A 452 -58.31 6.19 27.07
C ALA A 452 -58.34 6.57 25.57
N MET A 453 -57.20 6.46 24.87
CA MET A 453 -57.12 6.75 23.43
C MET A 453 -57.81 5.72 22.52
N LEU A 454 -57.98 4.47 22.97
CA LEU A 454 -58.53 3.39 22.13
C LEU A 454 -60.02 3.11 22.37
N TYR A 455 -60.67 3.81 23.31
CA TYR A 455 -62.08 3.57 23.64
C TYR A 455 -63.01 4.79 23.56
N ASP A 456 -62.50 6.00 23.31
CA ASP A 456 -63.35 7.21 23.15
C ASP A 456 -63.66 7.61 21.68
N ASP A 457 -63.16 6.87 20.68
CA ASP A 457 -63.44 7.14 19.25
C ASP A 457 -64.57 6.28 18.66
N ILE A 458 -65.60 6.00 19.46
CA ILE A 458 -66.92 5.61 18.93
C ILE A 458 -67.94 6.57 19.56
N VAL A 459 -68.60 7.35 18.71
CA VAL A 459 -69.61 8.42 18.96
C VAL A 459 -69.02 9.83 18.74
N THR A 460 -68.99 10.30 17.49
CA THR A 460 -69.99 11.24 16.91
C THR A 460 -69.41 11.90 15.65
N ILE A 461 -69.93 11.48 14.49
CA ILE A 461 -70.02 12.29 13.27
C ILE A 461 -70.80 13.57 13.61
N VAL A 462 -70.51 14.70 12.95
CA VAL A 462 -71.49 15.73 12.50
C VAL A 462 -70.96 17.18 12.69
N ASN A 463 -70.89 17.89 11.55
CA ASN A 463 -71.05 19.35 11.37
C ASN A 463 -69.95 20.30 11.87
N ILE A 464 -69.73 21.50 11.33
CA ILE A 464 -70.11 22.27 10.13
C ILE A 464 -69.28 23.56 10.27
N ARG A 465 -68.72 24.05 9.16
CA ARG A 465 -68.50 25.46 8.79
C ARG A 465 -67.78 26.47 9.73
N THR A 466 -67.18 27.42 9.00
CA THR A 466 -67.17 28.90 9.19
C THR A 466 -66.08 29.56 10.05
N LEU A 467 -65.24 30.30 9.31
CA LEU A 467 -64.91 31.73 9.43
C LEU A 467 -64.29 32.29 10.73
N LYS A 468 -63.14 32.94 10.51
CA LYS A 468 -62.72 34.26 11.02
C LYS A 468 -63.13 34.66 12.44
N SER A 469 -62.11 34.97 13.23
CA SER A 469 -61.91 36.32 13.77
C SER A 469 -60.42 36.61 13.85
#